data_AF-A0A366JK63-F1
#
_entry.id   AF-A0A366JK63-F1
#
_cell.length_a   1.000
_cell.length_b   1.000
_cell.length_c   1.000
_cell.angle_alpha   90.00
_cell.angle_beta   90.00
_cell.angle_gamma   90.00
#
_symmetry.space_group_name_H-M   'P 1'
#
loop_
_entity.id
_entity.type
_entity.pdbx_description
1 polymer ?
#
loop_
_entity_poly.entity_id
_entity_poly.type
_entity_poly.pdbx_seq_one_letter_code
_entity_poly.pdbx_strand_id
1 'polypeptide(L)'
;MCFENENIYPNCSVITRKIEVGGLTKSELIQKLQQCSILMNAYGEKLLADDKFTTSDTKYTLQTVELTVGDLGFPDGATTAQIFKKASEIGLELCPLELGPYLRLEYLDQPEDYSGNPLQRNQAPSGSITIASEILCEDDDFPKGFYLRRINGVLWLRGYIADYLHVWNPNDHFIFCQTDI
;
A
#
# COMPACT_ATOMS: atom_id res chain seq x y z
N MET A 1 -26.54 24.51 5.91
CA MET A 1 -25.24 24.56 6.60
C MET A 1 -24.37 23.52 5.94
N CYS A 2 -23.41 23.94 5.14
CA CYS A 2 -22.43 23.04 4.54
C CYS A 2 -21.38 22.79 5.61
N PHE A 3 -21.30 21.57 6.15
CA PHE A 3 -20.12 21.17 6.89
C PHE A 3 -19.00 21.06 5.86
N GLU A 4 -18.16 22.08 5.78
CA GLU A 4 -16.88 21.95 5.10
C GLU A 4 -16.12 20.86 5.87
N ASN A 5 -15.80 19.76 5.20
CA ASN A 5 -14.99 18.70 5.78
C ASN A 5 -13.57 19.25 5.99
N GLU A 6 -13.34 19.89 7.14
CA GLU A 6 -12.05 20.50 7.52
C GLU A 6 -10.90 19.47 7.65
N ASN A 7 -11.19 18.17 7.58
CA ASN A 7 -10.22 17.08 7.75
C ASN A 7 -10.18 16.11 6.54
N ILE A 8 -10.17 16.62 5.31
CA ILE A 8 -9.92 15.83 4.09
C ILE A 8 -8.66 16.35 3.41
N TYR A 9 -7.91 15.47 2.76
CA TYR A 9 -6.71 15.83 2.00
C TYR A 9 -6.97 17.00 1.03
N PRO A 10 -6.10 18.04 1.00
CA PRO A 10 -4.79 18.15 1.65
C PRO A 10 -4.80 18.72 3.08
N ASN A 11 -5.97 18.96 3.67
CA ASN A 11 -6.11 19.60 4.99
C ASN A 11 -6.16 18.62 6.17
N CYS A 12 -5.97 17.32 5.92
CA CYS A 12 -5.90 16.28 6.95
C CYS A 12 -4.44 16.00 7.37
N SER A 13 -4.27 15.23 8.45
CA SER A 13 -2.95 14.72 8.80
C SER A 13 -2.56 13.59 7.86
N VAL A 14 -1.34 13.64 7.33
CA VAL A 14 -0.77 12.60 6.45
C VAL A 14 0.63 12.25 6.90
N ILE A 15 1.09 11.05 6.55
CA ILE A 15 2.50 10.66 6.74
C ILE A 15 3.18 10.68 5.39
N THR A 16 4.18 11.56 5.23
CA THR A 16 4.97 11.62 4.01
C THR A 16 6.31 10.91 4.17
N ARG A 17 6.75 10.22 3.12
CA ARG A 17 8.08 9.58 3.09
C ARG A 17 8.72 9.76 1.73
N LYS A 18 10.04 9.95 1.73
CA LYS A 18 10.87 10.03 0.53
C LYS A 18 11.63 8.71 0.38
N ILE A 19 11.20 7.85 -0.53
CA ILE A 19 11.72 6.48 -0.68
C ILE A 19 12.60 6.39 -1.92
N GLU A 20 13.82 5.86 -1.77
CA GLU A 20 14.67 5.49 -2.91
C GLU A 20 14.27 4.09 -3.43
N VAL A 21 14.01 4.01 -4.73
CA VAL A 21 13.54 2.82 -5.45
C VAL A 21 14.42 2.54 -6.66
N GLY A 22 14.41 1.31 -7.14
CA GLY A 22 15.25 0.85 -8.26
C GLY A 22 16.69 0.49 -7.87
N GLY A 23 17.45 0.02 -8.85
CA GLY A 23 18.86 -0.38 -8.71
C GLY A 23 19.08 -1.79 -8.15
N LEU A 24 18.02 -2.56 -7.93
CA LEU A 24 18.10 -3.98 -7.56
C LEU A 24 17.21 -4.81 -8.47
N THR A 25 17.70 -5.98 -8.85
CA THR A 25 16.91 -7.02 -9.50
C THR A 25 15.88 -7.63 -8.55
N LYS A 26 14.89 -8.34 -9.08
CA LYS A 26 13.90 -9.10 -8.28
C LYS A 26 14.58 -10.02 -7.26
N SER A 27 15.60 -10.77 -7.68
CA SER A 27 16.31 -11.72 -6.82
C SER A 27 17.05 -11.02 -5.68
N GLU A 28 17.68 -9.87 -5.95
CA GLU A 28 18.35 -9.06 -4.93
C GLU A 28 17.35 -8.45 -3.95
N LEU A 29 16.19 -8.00 -4.42
CA LEU A 29 15.10 -7.53 -3.54
C LEU A 29 14.64 -8.63 -2.59
N ILE A 30 14.37 -9.83 -3.10
CA ILE A 30 13.96 -10.99 -2.30
C ILE A 30 15.05 -11.33 -1.27
N GLN A 31 16.32 -11.34 -1.69
CA GLN A 31 17.44 -11.63 -0.79
C GLN A 31 17.55 -10.58 0.33
N LYS A 32 17.38 -9.29 0.02
CA LYS A 32 17.41 -8.23 1.04
C LYS A 32 16.25 -8.35 2.04
N LEU A 33 15.04 -8.62 1.56
CA LEU A 33 13.88 -8.85 2.43
C LEU A 33 14.17 -9.99 3.43
N GLN A 34 14.74 -11.10 2.94
CA GLN A 34 15.14 -12.24 3.78
C GLN A 34 16.25 -11.88 4.79
N GLN A 35 17.27 -11.13 4.37
CA GLN A 35 18.35 -10.68 5.26
C GLN A 35 17.85 -9.79 6.40
N CYS A 36 16.82 -9.00 6.14
CA CYS A 36 16.14 -8.16 7.13
C CYS A 36 15.09 -8.92 7.96
N SER A 37 14.99 -10.25 7.83
CA SER A 37 13.98 -11.08 8.49
C SER A 37 12.54 -10.65 8.21
N ILE A 38 12.30 -10.03 7.06
CA ILE A 38 10.97 -9.66 6.59
C ILE A 38 10.33 -10.89 5.95
N LEU A 39 9.12 -11.20 6.37
CA LEU A 39 8.36 -12.33 5.83
C LEU A 39 7.41 -11.90 4.71
N MET A 40 7.13 -12.85 3.81
CA MET A 40 6.13 -12.70 2.77
C MET A 40 5.07 -13.81 2.90
N ASN A 41 3.86 -13.52 2.43
CA ASN A 41 2.87 -14.58 2.20
C ASN A 41 2.96 -15.06 0.74
N ALA A 42 2.29 -16.17 0.44
CA ALA A 42 2.26 -16.75 -0.90
C ALA A 42 1.80 -15.76 -1.99
N TYR A 43 0.92 -14.81 -1.66
CA TYR A 43 0.50 -13.77 -2.61
C TYR A 43 1.60 -12.73 -2.89
N GLY A 44 2.36 -12.33 -1.88
CA GLY A 44 3.49 -11.42 -2.07
C GLY A 44 4.60 -12.08 -2.88
N GLU A 45 4.87 -13.36 -2.61
CA GLU A 45 5.79 -14.17 -3.40
C GLU A 45 5.32 -14.31 -4.85
N LYS A 46 4.02 -14.57 -5.07
CA LYS A 46 3.42 -14.67 -6.41
C LYS A 46 3.54 -13.36 -7.20
N LEU A 47 3.37 -12.20 -6.56
CA LEU A 47 3.59 -10.90 -7.21
C LEU A 47 5.05 -10.71 -7.64
N LEU A 48 6.01 -10.98 -6.76
CA LEU A 48 7.44 -10.81 -7.09
C LEU A 48 7.92 -11.81 -8.16
N ALA A 49 7.34 -13.01 -8.18
CA ALA A 49 7.69 -14.03 -9.15
C ALA A 49 7.06 -13.78 -10.54
N ASP A 50 6.05 -12.91 -10.65
CA ASP A 50 5.37 -12.64 -11.91
C ASP A 50 6.29 -11.89 -12.88
N ASP A 51 6.27 -12.27 -14.16
CA ASP A 51 7.10 -11.66 -15.19
C ASP A 51 6.72 -10.19 -15.45
N LYS A 52 5.45 -9.81 -15.19
CA LYS A 52 4.97 -8.43 -15.32
C LYS A 52 5.39 -7.54 -14.16
N PHE A 53 5.77 -8.10 -13.01
CA PHE A 53 6.46 -7.31 -11.99
C PHE A 53 7.82 -6.91 -12.55
N THR A 54 8.13 -5.62 -12.64
CA THR A 54 9.41 -5.14 -13.15
C THR A 54 10.13 -4.33 -12.08
N THR A 55 11.46 -4.31 -12.19
CA THR A 55 12.32 -3.48 -11.35
C THR A 55 13.08 -2.50 -12.23
N SER A 56 13.25 -1.28 -11.75
CA SER A 56 14.03 -0.27 -12.47
C SER A 56 15.53 -0.51 -12.26
N ASP A 57 16.32 -0.50 -13.33
CA ASP A 57 17.78 -0.62 -13.25
C ASP A 57 18.45 0.62 -12.62
N THR A 58 17.84 1.79 -12.83
CA THR A 58 18.35 3.06 -12.31
C THR A 58 17.58 3.41 -11.04
N LYS A 59 18.32 3.87 -10.03
CA LYS A 59 17.73 4.41 -8.81
C LYS A 59 17.00 5.72 -9.07
N TYR A 60 15.84 5.87 -8.48
CA TYR A 60 15.06 7.10 -8.48
C TYR A 60 14.39 7.28 -7.12
N THR A 61 13.78 8.44 -6.90
CA THR A 61 13.15 8.75 -5.62
C THR A 61 11.70 9.09 -5.81
N LEU A 62 10.86 8.57 -4.92
CA LEU A 62 9.43 8.84 -4.86
C LEU A 62 9.10 9.60 -3.58
N GLN A 63 8.29 10.65 -3.72
CA GLN A 63 7.56 11.22 -2.60
C GLN A 63 6.26 10.44 -2.44
N THR A 64 5.98 9.98 -1.22
CA THR A 64 4.81 9.18 -0.92
C THR A 64 3.97 9.85 0.16
N VAL A 65 2.66 9.68 0.06
CA VAL A 65 1.67 10.16 1.03
C VAL A 65 0.86 8.97 1.51
N GLU A 66 0.93 8.70 2.80
CA GLU A 66 0.07 7.76 3.49
C GLU A 66 -1.09 8.51 4.16
N LEU A 67 -2.32 8.07 3.89
CA LEU A 67 -3.54 8.60 4.48
C LEU A 67 -4.62 7.51 4.53
N THR A 68 -5.68 7.76 5.29
CA THR A 68 -6.81 6.83 5.36
C THR A 68 -7.80 7.02 4.20
N VAL A 69 -8.64 6.02 3.96
CA VAL A 69 -9.77 6.13 3.00
C VAL A 69 -10.74 7.25 3.42
N GLY A 70 -10.94 7.48 4.71
CA GLY A 70 -11.71 8.59 5.25
C GLY A 70 -11.10 9.94 4.91
N ASP A 71 -9.78 10.07 5.01
CA ASP A 71 -9.03 11.28 4.67
C ASP A 71 -9.09 11.61 3.17
N LEU A 72 -9.32 10.63 2.29
CA LEU A 72 -9.63 10.85 0.86
C LEU A 72 -11.03 11.43 0.62
N GLY A 73 -11.88 11.43 1.66
CA GLY A 73 -13.26 11.91 1.62
C GLY A 73 -14.31 10.81 1.56
N PHE A 74 -13.99 9.59 1.98
CA PHE A 74 -14.92 8.46 2.03
C PHE A 74 -15.18 8.01 3.48
N PRO A 75 -16.03 8.73 4.25
CA PRO A 75 -16.27 8.43 5.67
C PRO A 75 -16.96 7.08 5.91
N ASP A 76 -17.64 6.53 4.89
CA ASP A 76 -18.32 5.24 4.92
C ASP A 76 -17.53 4.12 4.21
N GLY A 77 -16.29 4.41 3.78
CA GLY A 77 -15.48 3.51 2.96
C GLY A 77 -15.73 3.65 1.45
N ALA A 78 -14.92 2.98 0.64
CA ALA A 78 -14.97 3.06 -0.82
C ALA A 78 -14.33 1.84 -1.50
N THR A 79 -14.68 1.59 -2.77
CA THR A 79 -14.02 0.58 -3.59
C THR A 79 -12.67 1.06 -4.10
N THR A 80 -11.78 0.14 -4.47
CA THR A 80 -10.45 0.48 -5.05
C THR A 80 -10.57 1.46 -6.21
N ALA A 81 -11.53 1.26 -7.11
CA ALA A 81 -11.76 2.15 -8.25
C ALA A 81 -12.16 3.57 -7.82
N GLN A 82 -13.00 3.72 -6.79
CA GLN A 82 -13.39 5.02 -6.26
C GLN A 82 -12.22 5.72 -5.58
N ILE A 83 -11.44 4.98 -4.79
CA ILE A 83 -10.23 5.48 -4.11
C ILE A 83 -9.22 5.99 -5.14
N PHE A 84 -8.89 5.19 -6.15
CA PHE A 84 -7.88 5.55 -7.16
C PHE A 84 -8.31 6.73 -8.01
N LYS A 85 -9.59 6.77 -8.41
CA LYS A 85 -10.16 7.91 -9.11
C LYS A 85 -10.04 9.19 -8.28
N LYS A 86 -10.43 9.13 -7.00
CA LYS A 86 -10.39 10.28 -6.11
C LYS A 86 -8.96 10.76 -5.85
N ALA A 87 -8.01 9.85 -5.66
CA ALA A 87 -6.59 10.15 -5.52
C ALA A 87 -6.08 10.94 -6.75
N SER A 88 -6.40 10.48 -7.96
CA SER A 88 -6.02 11.18 -9.19
C SER A 88 -6.63 12.59 -9.29
N GLU A 89 -7.90 12.76 -8.90
CA GLU A 89 -8.59 14.07 -8.92
C GLU A 89 -7.96 15.10 -7.97
N ILE A 90 -7.23 14.65 -6.94
CA ILE A 90 -6.61 15.51 -5.92
C ILE A 90 -5.07 15.56 -6.00
N GLY A 91 -4.49 15.11 -7.13
CA GLY A 91 -3.05 15.21 -7.39
C GLY A 91 -2.21 14.13 -6.70
N LEU A 92 -2.80 12.98 -6.39
CA LEU A 92 -2.11 11.78 -5.95
C LEU A 92 -2.09 10.75 -7.09
N GLU A 93 -1.01 9.98 -7.17
CA GLU A 93 -0.77 9.01 -8.23
C GLU A 93 -0.61 7.60 -7.67
N LEU A 94 -0.89 6.60 -8.50
CA LEU A 94 -0.56 5.22 -8.18
C LEU A 94 0.95 5.04 -8.11
N CYS A 95 1.38 4.29 -7.11
CA CYS A 95 2.77 3.90 -6.95
C CYS A 95 3.16 2.81 -7.95
N PRO A 96 4.43 2.79 -8.40
CA PRO A 96 4.96 1.62 -9.06
C PRO A 96 4.96 0.45 -8.09
N LEU A 97 4.62 -0.75 -8.58
CA LEU A 97 4.48 -1.94 -7.73
C LEU A 97 5.79 -2.30 -7.01
N GLU A 98 6.95 -1.95 -7.62
CA GLU A 98 8.26 -2.15 -7.00
C GLU A 98 8.46 -1.33 -5.70
N LEU A 99 7.66 -0.28 -5.46
CA LEU A 99 7.72 0.49 -4.21
C LEU A 99 7.57 -0.40 -2.98
N GLY A 100 6.76 -1.46 -3.03
CA GLY A 100 6.46 -2.26 -1.83
C GLY A 100 7.65 -2.89 -1.14
N PRO A 101 8.49 -3.65 -1.86
CA PRO A 101 9.76 -4.13 -1.35
C PRO A 101 10.64 -3.03 -0.74
N TYR A 102 10.83 -1.90 -1.44
CA TYR A 102 11.71 -0.82 -0.95
C TYR A 102 11.13 -0.11 0.28
N LEU A 103 9.85 0.25 0.25
CA LEU A 103 9.16 0.85 1.40
C LEU A 103 9.24 -0.05 2.62
N ARG A 104 9.11 -1.37 2.44
CA ARG A 104 9.22 -2.30 3.57
C ARG A 104 10.64 -2.37 4.12
N LEU A 105 11.65 -2.39 3.26
CA LEU A 105 13.07 -2.39 3.65
C LEU A 105 13.48 -1.12 4.39
N GLU A 106 12.85 0.01 4.06
CA GLU A 106 13.12 1.30 4.71
C GLU A 106 12.32 1.47 6.02
N TYR A 107 11.06 1.07 6.03
CA TYR A 107 10.16 1.26 7.17
C TYR A 107 10.26 0.08 8.15
N LEU A 108 11.29 -0.01 8.98
CA LEU A 108 11.50 -1.17 9.88
C LEU A 108 10.82 -1.03 11.25
N ASP A 109 10.37 0.16 11.60
CA ASP A 109 9.83 0.52 12.91
C ASP A 109 8.30 0.65 12.92
N GLN A 110 7.61 0.01 11.95
CA GLN A 110 6.15 -0.02 11.92
C GLN A 110 5.59 -0.45 13.29
N PRO A 111 4.68 0.34 13.89
CA PRO A 111 4.06 -0.03 15.15
C PRO A 111 3.25 -1.31 14.97
N GLU A 112 3.17 -2.11 16.03
CA GLU A 112 2.28 -3.26 16.03
C GLU A 112 0.89 -2.81 16.45
N ASP A 113 -0.11 -3.14 15.64
CA ASP A 113 -1.51 -2.83 15.94
C ASP A 113 -2.23 -4.08 16.44
N TYR A 114 -2.57 -4.07 17.73
CA TYR A 114 -3.30 -5.15 18.41
C TYR A 114 -4.81 -4.91 18.43
N SER A 115 -5.31 -3.83 17.83
CA SER A 115 -6.73 -3.45 17.89
C SER A 115 -7.65 -4.28 17.00
N GLY A 116 -7.10 -5.16 16.15
CA GLY A 116 -7.86 -6.01 15.25
C GLY A 116 -8.66 -7.08 15.98
N ASN A 117 -9.98 -7.13 15.76
CA ASN A 117 -10.81 -8.25 16.16
C ASN A 117 -10.51 -9.45 15.21
N PRO A 118 -10.05 -10.62 15.70
CA PRO A 118 -9.74 -11.79 14.87
C PRO A 118 -10.91 -12.28 13.99
N LEU A 119 -12.12 -11.80 14.25
CA LEU A 119 -13.36 -12.18 13.58
C LEU A 119 -13.72 -11.33 12.34
N GLN A 120 -13.01 -10.22 12.07
CA GLN A 120 -13.25 -9.40 10.88
C GLN A 120 -12.66 -10.08 9.63
N ARG A 121 -13.44 -10.99 9.05
CA ARG A 121 -13.17 -11.55 7.72
C ARG A 121 -13.44 -10.46 6.67
N ASN A 122 -12.59 -10.40 5.64
CA ASN A 122 -12.74 -9.51 4.48
C ASN A 122 -12.54 -8.01 4.78
N GLN A 123 -11.61 -7.65 5.66
CA GLN A 123 -11.17 -6.26 5.87
C GLN A 123 -9.65 -6.17 5.78
N ALA A 124 -9.13 -5.00 5.43
CA ALA A 124 -7.70 -4.75 5.59
C ALA A 124 -7.36 -4.93 7.07
N PRO A 125 -6.25 -5.61 7.40
CA PRO A 125 -5.94 -5.80 8.79
C PRO A 125 -5.55 -4.47 9.46
N SER A 126 -5.93 -4.27 10.72
CA SER A 126 -5.53 -3.09 11.50
C SER A 126 -4.01 -2.89 11.48
N GLY A 127 -3.58 -1.63 11.36
CA GLY A 127 -2.19 -1.21 11.23
C GLY A 127 -1.52 -1.58 9.90
N SER A 128 -2.26 -2.13 8.92
CA SER A 128 -1.73 -2.38 7.59
C SER A 128 -1.71 -1.12 6.74
N ILE A 129 -0.75 -1.05 5.81
CA ILE A 129 -0.63 0.05 4.84
C ILE A 129 -0.65 -0.57 3.45
N THR A 130 -1.69 -0.32 2.68
CA THR A 130 -1.87 -0.82 1.32
C THR A 130 -1.19 0.10 0.32
N ILE A 131 -0.47 -0.48 -0.63
CA ILE A 131 0.15 0.28 -1.72
C ILE A 131 -0.86 0.45 -2.83
N ALA A 132 -1.21 1.69 -3.15
CA ALA A 132 -2.05 2.00 -4.28
C ALA A 132 -1.23 1.82 -5.56
N SER A 133 -1.35 0.66 -6.21
CA SER A 133 -0.64 0.33 -7.43
C SER A 133 -1.59 -0.21 -8.50
N GLU A 134 -1.16 -0.16 -9.76
CA GLU A 134 -1.84 -0.89 -10.82
C GLU A 134 -1.82 -2.41 -10.57
N ILE A 135 -2.89 -3.09 -10.98
CA ILE A 135 -3.00 -4.54 -10.88
C ILE A 135 -2.23 -5.19 -12.04
N LEU A 136 -1.55 -6.31 -11.78
CA LEU A 136 -0.88 -7.06 -12.85
C LEU A 136 -1.84 -7.95 -13.66
N CYS A 137 -2.99 -8.28 -13.07
CA CYS A 137 -3.98 -9.21 -13.63
C CYS A 137 -5.40 -8.91 -13.11
N GLU A 138 -6.38 -8.95 -14.02
CA GLU A 138 -7.81 -8.80 -13.70
C GLU A 138 -8.39 -10.00 -12.96
N ASP A 139 -7.77 -11.17 -13.05
CA ASP A 139 -8.20 -12.40 -12.36
C ASP A 139 -8.33 -12.16 -10.85
N ASP A 140 -9.52 -12.39 -10.29
CA ASP A 140 -9.83 -12.17 -8.87
C ASP A 140 -9.03 -13.10 -7.95
N ASP A 141 -8.56 -14.25 -8.43
CA ASP A 141 -7.69 -15.15 -7.66
C ASP A 141 -6.19 -14.76 -7.77
N PHE A 142 -5.89 -13.72 -8.55
CA PHE A 142 -4.56 -13.15 -8.66
C PHE A 142 -4.37 -11.96 -7.69
N PRO A 143 -3.25 -11.87 -6.96
CA PRO A 143 -3.02 -10.77 -6.03
C PRO A 143 -3.05 -9.40 -6.72
N LYS A 144 -3.73 -8.42 -6.11
CA LYS A 144 -3.94 -7.10 -6.69
C LYS A 144 -2.81 -6.10 -6.36
N GLY A 145 -2.03 -6.36 -5.31
CA GLY A 145 -0.91 -5.50 -4.94
C GLY A 145 -0.31 -5.89 -3.59
N PHE A 146 0.58 -5.04 -3.09
CA PHE A 146 1.26 -5.23 -1.81
C PHE A 146 0.62 -4.42 -0.68
N TYR A 147 0.78 -4.92 0.54
CA TYR A 147 0.59 -4.16 1.77
C TYR A 147 1.65 -4.53 2.81
N LEU A 148 1.93 -3.57 3.67
CA LEU A 148 2.86 -3.69 4.78
C LEU A 148 2.11 -3.99 6.06
N ARG A 149 2.65 -4.88 6.89
CA ARG A 149 2.07 -5.17 8.22
C ARG A 149 3.13 -5.63 9.20
N ARG A 150 2.91 -5.38 10.49
CA ARG A 150 3.63 -6.03 11.58
C ARG A 150 2.69 -6.95 12.37
N ILE A 151 3.11 -8.19 12.59
CA ILE A 151 2.32 -9.21 13.31
C ILE A 151 3.23 -10.01 14.23
N ASN A 152 2.89 -10.08 15.51
CA ASN A 152 3.65 -10.71 16.58
C ASN A 152 5.13 -10.30 16.56
N GLY A 153 5.39 -8.99 16.47
CA GLY A 153 6.73 -8.43 16.34
C GLY A 153 7.42 -8.62 14.98
N VAL A 154 6.87 -9.42 14.07
CA VAL A 154 7.48 -9.72 12.76
C VAL A 154 6.99 -8.75 11.69
N LEU A 155 7.91 -8.24 10.87
CA LEU A 155 7.60 -7.39 9.72
C LEU A 155 7.22 -8.23 8.50
N TRP A 156 6.18 -7.81 7.80
CA TRP A 156 5.67 -8.48 6.62
C TRP A 156 5.54 -7.53 5.43
N LEU A 157 5.85 -8.06 4.25
CA LEU A 157 5.40 -7.57 2.94
C LEU A 157 4.44 -8.62 2.37
N ARG A 158 3.16 -8.29 2.26
CA ARG A 158 2.13 -9.27 1.88
C ARG A 158 1.45 -8.85 0.60
N GLY A 159 1.08 -9.82 -0.23
CA GLY A 159 0.10 -9.62 -1.29
C GLY A 159 -1.32 -9.77 -0.75
N TYR A 160 -2.27 -9.06 -1.35
CA TYR A 160 -3.70 -9.19 -1.07
C TYR A 160 -4.50 -9.55 -2.32
N ILE A 161 -5.65 -10.18 -2.10
CA ILE A 161 -6.69 -10.37 -3.10
C ILE A 161 -7.88 -9.50 -2.68
N ALA A 162 -8.47 -8.80 -3.64
CA ALA A 162 -9.71 -8.07 -3.49
C ALA A 162 -10.42 -8.10 -4.86
N ASP A 163 -11.71 -8.41 -4.86
CA ASP A 163 -12.53 -8.23 -6.05
C ASP A 163 -12.87 -6.74 -6.24
N TYR A 164 -13.48 -6.41 -7.38
CA TYR A 164 -13.87 -5.02 -7.70
C TYR A 164 -15.02 -4.47 -6.83
N LEU A 165 -15.73 -5.34 -6.09
CA LEU A 165 -16.83 -4.98 -5.20
C LEU A 165 -16.35 -4.75 -3.76
N HIS A 166 -15.10 -5.10 -3.45
CA HIS A 166 -14.52 -4.93 -2.13
C HIS A 166 -14.53 -3.46 -1.70
N VAL A 167 -15.10 -3.21 -0.53
CA VAL A 167 -15.16 -1.89 0.10
C VAL A 167 -14.13 -1.83 1.22
N TRP A 168 -13.17 -0.92 1.08
CA TRP A 168 -12.18 -0.61 2.10
C TRP A 168 -12.82 0.25 3.19
N ASN A 169 -12.49 -0.04 4.44
CA ASN A 169 -12.98 0.72 5.59
C ASN A 169 -12.40 2.14 5.56
N PRO A 170 -13.11 3.14 6.12
CA PRO A 170 -12.61 4.51 6.21
C PRO A 170 -11.27 4.62 6.95
N ASN A 171 -10.94 3.70 7.86
CA ASN A 171 -9.68 3.69 8.59
C ASN A 171 -8.57 2.88 7.91
N ASP A 172 -8.82 2.29 6.73
CA ASP A 172 -7.79 1.55 6.02
C ASP A 172 -6.78 2.55 5.42
N HIS A 173 -5.49 2.29 5.64
CA HIS A 173 -4.41 3.15 5.18
C HIS A 173 -3.99 2.78 3.77
N PHE A 174 -3.89 3.78 2.91
CA PHE A 174 -3.28 3.68 1.59
C PHE A 174 -2.07 4.59 1.50
N ILE A 175 -1.07 4.14 0.73
CA ILE A 175 0.04 4.98 0.31
C ILE A 175 -0.03 5.23 -1.20
N PHE A 176 0.11 6.50 -1.56
CA PHE A 176 0.12 7.01 -2.94
C PHE A 176 1.45 7.73 -3.22
N CYS A 177 1.78 7.90 -4.49
CA CYS A 177 2.82 8.84 -4.90
C CYS A 177 2.24 10.26 -4.93
N GLN A 178 3.04 11.24 -4.54
CA GLN A 178 2.72 12.65 -4.75
C GLN A 178 3.40 13.11 -6.04
N THR A 179 2.64 13.76 -6.92
CA THR A 179 3.23 14.46 -8.05
C THR A 179 4.08 15.62 -7.53
N ASP A 180 5.34 15.73 -7.93
CA ASP A 180 6.12 16.95 -7.73
C ASP A 180 5.43 18.07 -8.53
N ILE A 181 4.84 19.07 -7.84
CA ILE A 181 4.30 20.29 -8.45
C ILE A 181 5.41 21.33 -8.63
#